data_AF-A0A218QVP6-F1
#
_entry.id   AF-A0A218QVP6-F1
#
_cell.length_a   1.000
_cell.length_b   1.000
_cell.length_c   1.000
_cell.angle_alpha   90.00
_cell.angle_beta   90.00
_cell.angle_gamma   90.00
#
_symmetry.space_group_name_H-M   'P 1'
#
loop_
_entity.id
_entity.type
_entity.pdbx_description
1 polymer ?
#
loop_
_entity_poly.entity_id
_entity_poly.type
_entity_poly.pdbx_seq_one_letter_code
_entity_poly.pdbx_strand_id
1 'polypeptide(L)'
;MITRLFHLVVRPLATVETPEAFLGGLRVMAVDGTLFDVPDTEANARVFGYPGSRPGTQASFPKVRLILLIEAGTHLIVDALICPYRIGERVRVKKLLRSVTQGMLLMSVDRKLLSVNLRIRV
;
A
#
# COMPACT_ATOMS: atom_id res chain seq x y z
N MET A 1 -6.29 18.83 5.20
CA MET A 1 -7.75 18.67 4.98
C MET A 1 -8.09 17.32 4.35
N ILE A 2 -7.49 16.95 3.20
CA ILE A 2 -7.84 15.73 2.46
C ILE A 2 -7.58 14.42 3.21
N THR A 3 -6.47 14.32 3.94
CA THR A 3 -6.16 13.14 4.76
C THR A 3 -7.20 12.91 5.86
N ARG A 4 -7.69 13.99 6.48
CA ARG A 4 -8.71 13.90 7.53
C ARG A 4 -10.06 13.46 6.95
N LEU A 5 -10.43 14.01 5.79
CA LEU A 5 -11.65 13.58 5.08
C LEU A 5 -11.57 12.10 4.69
N PHE A 6 -10.44 11.67 4.13
CA PHE A 6 -10.19 10.26 3.80
C PHE A 6 -10.43 9.35 5.01
N HIS A 7 -9.82 9.65 6.16
CA HIS A 7 -10.00 8.82 7.37
C HIS A 7 -11.41 8.83 7.95
N LEU A 8 -12.21 9.87 7.67
CA LEU A 8 -13.60 9.96 8.15
C LEU A 8 -14.56 9.17 7.25
N VAL A 9 -14.34 9.19 5.93
CA VAL A 9 -15.27 8.65 4.95
C VAL A 9 -14.95 7.20 4.59
N VAL A 10 -13.67 6.84 4.54
CA VAL A 10 -13.25 5.54 4.03
C VAL A 10 -13.55 4.43 5.02
N ARG A 11 -14.38 3.49 4.58
CA ARG A 11 -14.72 2.24 5.25
C ARG A 11 -14.85 1.14 4.19
N PRO A 12 -14.50 -0.12 4.50
CA PRO A 12 -14.80 -1.26 3.62
C PRO A 12 -16.29 -1.27 3.23
N LEU A 13 -16.59 -1.48 1.94
CA LEU A 13 -17.94 -1.37 1.40
C LEU A 13 -18.59 -2.71 1.12
N ALA A 14 -17.82 -3.76 0.88
CA ALA A 14 -18.40 -5.07 0.60
C ALA A 14 -19.22 -5.56 1.80
N THR A 15 -20.40 -6.10 1.54
CA THR A 15 -21.28 -6.66 2.56
C THR A 15 -21.45 -8.16 2.31
N VAL A 16 -22.27 -8.84 3.12
CA VAL A 16 -22.66 -10.23 2.85
C VAL A 16 -23.36 -10.41 1.49
N GLU A 17 -23.86 -9.31 0.91
CA GLU A 17 -24.45 -9.27 -0.44
C GLU A 17 -23.39 -9.12 -1.55
N THR A 18 -22.10 -9.10 -1.20
CA THR A 18 -20.96 -9.08 -2.13
C THR A 18 -20.10 -10.34 -1.96
N PRO A 19 -20.61 -11.56 -2.25
CA PRO A 19 -19.94 -12.82 -1.89
C PRO A 19 -18.53 -12.96 -2.46
N GLU A 20 -18.29 -12.43 -3.67
CA GLU A 20 -17.00 -12.43 -4.36
C GLU A 20 -15.90 -11.64 -3.63
N ALA A 21 -16.28 -10.73 -2.72
CA ALA A 21 -15.33 -10.00 -1.89
C ALA A 21 -14.81 -10.81 -0.70
N PHE A 22 -15.31 -12.04 -0.50
CA PHE A 22 -14.98 -12.89 0.64
C PHE A 22 -14.44 -14.25 0.20
N LEU A 23 -13.46 -14.77 0.93
CA LEU A 23 -12.95 -16.13 0.78
C LEU A 23 -13.03 -16.85 2.13
N GLY A 24 -13.88 -17.87 2.22
CA GLY A 24 -14.08 -18.62 3.47
C GLY A 24 -14.61 -17.75 4.61
N GLY A 25 -15.47 -16.77 4.30
CA GLY A 25 -16.02 -15.82 5.28
C GLY A 25 -15.07 -14.69 5.67
N LEU A 26 -13.84 -14.67 5.16
CA LEU A 26 -12.88 -13.59 5.38
C LEU A 26 -12.93 -12.58 4.23
N ARG A 27 -13.03 -11.30 4.56
CA ARG A 27 -12.98 -10.20 3.58
C ARG A 27 -11.61 -10.16 2.92
N VAL A 28 -11.57 -10.25 1.60
CA VAL A 28 -10.30 -10.26 0.86
C VAL A 28 -9.78 -8.83 0.73
N MET A 29 -8.60 -8.61 1.33
CA MET A 29 -7.86 -7.36 1.27
C MET A 29 -6.59 -7.56 0.46
N ALA A 30 -6.23 -6.60 -0.37
CA ALA A 30 -4.98 -6.59 -1.12
C ALA A 30 -4.05 -5.50 -0.58
N VAL A 31 -2.74 -5.78 -0.57
CA VAL A 31 -1.72 -4.76 -0.40
C VAL A 31 -0.85 -4.70 -1.65
N ASP A 32 -0.67 -3.48 -2.13
CA ASP A 32 0.13 -3.17 -3.32
C ASP A 32 1.00 -1.94 -3.12
N GLY A 33 2.17 -1.94 -3.74
CA GLY A 33 3.15 -0.87 -3.70
C GLY A 33 3.38 -0.29 -5.09
N THR A 34 3.08 1.00 -5.26
CA THR A 34 3.28 1.71 -6.52
C THR A 34 4.36 2.78 -6.37
N LEU A 35 5.19 2.96 -7.40
CA LEU A 35 6.19 4.03 -7.46
C LEU A 35 5.74 5.11 -8.43
N PHE A 36 5.86 6.37 -8.01
CA PHE A 36 5.59 7.54 -8.83
C PHE A 36 6.84 8.40 -8.96
N ASP A 37 7.06 8.95 -10.14
CA ASP A 37 8.01 10.04 -10.34
C ASP A 37 7.44 11.33 -9.77
N VAL A 38 8.31 12.11 -9.13
CA VAL A 38 7.97 13.45 -8.65
C VAL A 38 8.89 14.48 -9.30
N PRO A 39 8.47 15.76 -9.41
CA PRO A 39 9.30 16.80 -9.99
C PRO A 39 10.69 16.85 -9.35
N ASP A 40 11.71 17.01 -10.20
CA ASP A 40 13.10 17.09 -9.78
C ASP A 40 13.39 18.44 -9.12
N THR A 41 13.14 18.49 -7.82
CA THR A 41 13.40 19.66 -6.97
C THR A 41 14.24 19.21 -5.77
N GLU A 42 15.06 20.12 -5.24
CA GLU A 42 15.91 19.81 -4.10
C GLU A 42 15.08 19.30 -2.89
N ALA A 43 13.90 19.87 -2.67
CA ALA A 43 12.98 19.45 -1.61
C ALA A 43 12.50 18.00 -1.79
N ASN A 44 12.05 17.63 -3.00
CA ASN A 44 11.60 16.28 -3.29
C ASN A 44 12.75 15.28 -3.24
N ALA A 45 13.91 15.64 -3.81
CA ALA A 45 15.10 14.82 -3.80
C ALA A 45 15.57 14.52 -2.37
N ARG A 46 15.55 15.53 -1.49
CA ARG A 46 15.92 15.41 -0.08
C ARG A 46 15.01 14.43 0.68
N VAL A 47 13.70 14.49 0.43
CA VAL A 47 12.72 13.65 1.12
C VAL A 47 12.66 12.24 0.52
N PHE A 48 12.46 12.13 -0.78
CA PHE A 48 12.10 10.87 -1.44
C PHE A 48 13.29 10.11 -2.01
N GLY A 49 14.34 10.82 -2.41
CA GLY A 49 15.55 10.26 -3.01
C GLY A 49 15.35 9.71 -4.43
N TYR A 50 16.48 9.43 -5.08
CA TYR A 50 16.53 8.84 -6.41
C TYR A 50 16.62 7.31 -6.32
N PRO A 51 16.09 6.60 -7.33
CA PRO A 51 16.37 5.18 -7.47
C PRO A 51 17.84 4.92 -7.82
N GLY A 52 18.29 3.71 -7.49
CA GLY A 52 19.63 3.26 -7.89
C GLY A 52 19.77 3.21 -9.41
N SER A 53 20.85 3.79 -9.91
CA SER A 53 21.23 3.84 -11.32
C SER A 53 22.54 3.07 -11.55
N ARG A 54 22.92 2.88 -12.82
CA ARG A 54 24.21 2.25 -13.16
C ARG A 54 25.37 3.16 -12.70
N PRO A 55 26.55 2.61 -12.38
CA PRO A 55 27.71 3.44 -12.06
C PRO A 55 27.96 4.49 -13.15
N GLY A 56 28.16 5.75 -12.74
CA GLY A 56 28.35 6.88 -13.66
C GLY A 56 27.06 7.48 -14.23
N THR A 57 25.88 6.98 -13.88
CA THR A 57 24.60 7.59 -14.25
C THR A 57 23.77 7.96 -13.03
N GLN A 58 22.85 8.91 -13.21
CA GLN A 58 21.88 9.32 -12.19
C GLN A 58 20.48 9.14 -12.75
N ALA A 59 19.54 8.74 -11.88
CA ALA A 59 18.14 8.68 -12.27
C ALA A 59 17.57 10.08 -12.51
N SER A 60 16.73 10.23 -13.53
CA SER A 60 16.20 11.53 -13.96
C SER A 60 15.25 12.18 -12.94
N PHE A 61 14.59 11.39 -12.09
CA PHE A 61 13.59 11.89 -11.15
C PHE A 61 13.70 11.20 -9.78
N PRO A 62 13.46 11.93 -8.67
CA PRO A 62 13.17 11.31 -7.40
C PRO A 62 11.89 10.48 -7.48
N LYS A 63 11.81 9.43 -6.66
CA LYS A 63 10.65 8.52 -6.66
C LYS A 63 9.98 8.47 -5.30
N VAL A 64 8.66 8.60 -5.30
CA VAL A 64 7.83 8.37 -4.12
C VAL A 64 7.19 6.99 -4.21
N ARG A 65 7.14 6.28 -3.08
CA ARG A 65 6.45 5.00 -2.96
C ARG A 65 5.12 5.19 -2.23
N LEU A 66 4.05 4.79 -2.88
CA LEU A 66 2.70 4.69 -2.32
C LEU A 66 2.44 3.23 -1.98
N ILE A 67 2.07 2.94 -0.73
CA ILE A 67 1.58 1.62 -0.35
C ILE A 67 0.09 1.75 -0.08
N LEU A 68 -0.69 0.84 -0.66
CA LEU A 68 -2.15 0.83 -0.60
C LEU A 68 -2.63 -0.43 0.12
N LEU A 69 -3.64 -0.28 0.97
CA LEU A 69 -4.50 -1.35 1.45
C LEU A 69 -5.84 -1.22 0.74
N ILE A 70 -6.26 -2.27 0.04
CA ILE A 70 -7.38 -2.23 -0.90
C ILE A 70 -8.37 -3.35 -0.53
N GLU A 71 -9.66 -3.05 -0.51
CA GLU A 71 -10.70 -4.08 -0.50
C GLU A 71 -10.81 -4.68 -1.90
N ALA A 72 -10.46 -5.96 -2.06
CA ALA A 72 -10.28 -6.55 -3.39
C ALA A 72 -11.57 -6.61 -4.21
N GLY A 73 -12.71 -6.92 -3.57
CA GLY A 73 -14.00 -7.05 -4.27
C GLY A 73 -14.59 -5.74 -4.78
N THR A 74 -14.32 -4.61 -4.12
CA THR A 74 -14.86 -3.29 -4.51
C THR A 74 -13.80 -2.36 -5.10
N HIS A 75 -12.53 -2.77 -5.08
CA HIS A 75 -11.37 -1.97 -5.42
C HIS A 75 -11.19 -0.69 -4.57
N LEU A 76 -11.85 -0.60 -3.42
CA LEU A 76 -11.75 0.57 -2.55
C LEU A 76 -10.39 0.61 -1.83
N ILE A 77 -9.69 1.74 -1.91
CA ILE A 77 -8.50 2.00 -1.08
C ILE A 77 -8.97 2.33 0.34
N VAL A 78 -8.64 1.47 1.30
CA VAL A 78 -9.06 1.57 2.71
C VAL A 78 -8.03 2.29 3.59
N ASP A 79 -6.74 2.14 3.29
CA ASP A 79 -5.66 2.91 3.92
C ASP A 79 -4.50 3.06 2.94
N ALA A 80 -3.70 4.10 3.11
CA ALA A 80 -2.58 4.40 2.24
C ALA A 80 -1.43 5.06 2.99
N LEU A 81 -0.20 4.81 2.55
CA LEU A 81 0.97 5.51 3.07
C LEU A 81 1.90 5.96 1.96
N ILE A 82 2.50 7.13 2.16
CA ILE A 82 3.52 7.68 1.27
C ILE A 82 4.89 7.53 1.96
N CYS A 83 5.89 7.08 1.21
CA CYS A 83 7.24 6.92 1.73
C CYS A 83 8.34 7.16 0.69
N PRO A 84 9.55 7.51 1.14
CA PRO A 84 10.72 7.61 0.27
C PRO A 84 11.03 6.31 -0.45
N TYR A 85 11.54 6.40 -1.68
CA TYR A 85 11.96 5.26 -2.50
C TYR A 85 12.89 4.30 -1.74
N ARG A 86 13.81 4.84 -0.94
CA ARG A 86 14.81 4.07 -0.18
C ARG A 86 14.20 3.16 0.89
N ILE A 87 12.97 3.42 1.34
CA ILE A 87 12.32 2.60 2.38
C ILE A 87 11.55 1.47 1.72
N GLY A 88 12.11 0.27 1.75
CA GLY A 88 11.51 -0.93 1.17
C GLY A 88 10.05 -1.15 1.57
N GLU A 89 9.25 -1.60 0.60
CA GLU A 89 7.81 -1.83 0.73
C GLU A 89 7.44 -2.71 1.92
N ARG A 90 8.15 -3.84 2.11
CA ARG A 90 7.93 -4.77 3.24
C ARG A 90 7.98 -4.09 4.62
N VAL A 91 8.87 -3.10 4.78
CA VAL A 91 9.00 -2.36 6.05
C VAL A 91 7.79 -1.46 6.26
N ARG A 92 7.22 -0.93 5.18
CA ARG A 92 6.12 0.02 5.22
C ARG A 92 4.75 -0.62 5.28
N VAL A 93 4.54 -1.78 4.64
CA VAL A 93 3.32 -2.57 4.75
C VAL A 93 2.96 -2.87 6.22
N LYS A 94 3.95 -3.12 7.08
CA LYS A 94 3.73 -3.33 8.52
C LYS A 94 2.97 -2.19 9.19
N LYS A 95 3.11 -0.95 8.71
CA LYS A 95 2.38 0.20 9.25
C LYS A 95 0.90 0.21 8.84
N LEU A 96 0.54 -0.40 7.72
CA LEU A 96 -0.86 -0.53 7.29
C LEU A 96 -1.60 -1.66 8.02
N LEU A 97 -0.89 -2.56 8.70
CA LEU A 97 -1.52 -3.60 9.50
C LEU A 97 -2.39 -3.04 10.63
N ARG A 98 -2.19 -1.78 11.04
CA ARG A 98 -3.09 -1.07 11.97
C ARG A 98 -4.54 -0.96 11.48
N SER A 99 -4.74 -1.08 10.17
CA SER A 99 -6.03 -0.94 9.48
C SER A 99 -6.60 -2.30 9.06
N VAL A 100 -5.90 -3.40 9.39
CA VAL A 100 -6.36 -4.77 9.15
C VAL A 100 -6.97 -5.29 10.44
N THR A 101 -8.22 -5.75 10.38
CA THR A 101 -8.97 -6.27 11.53
C THR A 101 -9.15 -7.78 11.45
N GLN A 102 -9.60 -8.37 12.55
CA GLN A 102 -10.11 -9.75 12.53
C GLN A 102 -11.24 -9.86 11.50
N GLY A 103 -11.27 -10.98 10.75
CA GLY A 103 -12.20 -11.19 9.64
C GLY A 103 -11.70 -10.74 8.27
N MET A 104 -10.46 -10.27 8.14
CA MET A 104 -9.82 -9.93 6.86
C MET A 104 -8.76 -10.96 6.47
N LEU A 105 -8.71 -11.31 5.19
CA LEU A 105 -7.66 -12.09 4.55
C LEU A 105 -6.77 -11.16 3.73
N LEU A 106 -5.53 -10.96 4.17
CA LEU A 106 -4.59 -10.08 3.48
C LEU A 106 -3.80 -10.83 2.40
N MET A 107 -3.91 -10.38 1.17
CA MET A 107 -3.16 -10.85 0.00
C MET A 107 -2.15 -9.79 -0.43
N SER A 108 -0.93 -10.20 -0.76
CA SER A 108 0.07 -9.32 -1.36
C SER A 108 0.11 -9.52 -2.88
N VAL A 109 0.11 -8.43 -3.64
CA VAL A 109 0.10 -8.48 -5.12
C VAL A 109 1.52 -8.55 -5.71
N ASP A 110 2.56 -8.15 -4.97
CA ASP A 110 3.96 -8.20 -5.44
C ASP A 110 4.73 -9.45 -4.95
N ARG A 111 5.46 -10.10 -5.87
CA ARG A 111 6.41 -11.20 -5.66
C ARG A 111 7.54 -10.85 -4.69
N LYS A 112 7.89 -9.57 -4.49
CA LYS A 112 8.89 -9.14 -3.48
C LYS A 112 8.34 -9.16 -2.06
N LEU A 113 7.02 -9.14 -1.92
CA LEU A 113 6.28 -9.46 -0.70
C LEU A 113 5.93 -10.96 -0.75
N LEU A 114 6.90 -11.85 -0.96
CA LEU A 114 6.66 -13.30 -0.82
C LEU A 114 5.93 -13.53 0.51
N SER A 115 4.70 -14.04 0.36
CA SER A 115 3.68 -14.28 1.37
C SER A 115 4.13 -13.86 2.74
N VAL A 116 3.77 -12.64 3.17
CA VAL A 116 3.63 -12.48 4.61
C VAL A 116 2.57 -13.51 4.96
N ASN A 117 2.99 -14.62 5.55
CA ASN A 117 2.15 -15.71 6.00
C ASN A 117 1.38 -15.19 7.24
N LEU A 118 0.76 -14.03 7.09
CA LEU A 118 -0.26 -13.46 7.92
C LEU A 118 -1.53 -14.19 7.51
N ARG A 119 -1.58 -15.50 7.80
CA ARG A 119 -2.81 -16.02 8.39
C ARG A 119 -2.97 -15.24 9.69
N ILE A 120 -3.53 -14.04 9.61
CA ILE A 120 -4.09 -13.39 10.78
C ILE A 120 -5.35 -14.20 11.11
N ARG A 121 -5.15 -15.35 11.75
CA ARG A 121 -6.11 -15.82 12.72
C ARG A 121 -5.80 -15.03 13.98
N VAL A 122 -6.56 -13.97 14.22
CA VAL A 122 -6.91 -13.63 15.60
C VAL A 122 -8.11 -14.48 15.94
#